data_AF-A0A971G4B3-F1
#
_entry.id   AF-A0A971G4B3-F1
#
_cell.length_a   1.000
_cell.length_b   1.000
_cell.length_c   1.000
_cell.angle_alpha   90.00
_cell.angle_beta   90.00
_cell.angle_gamma   90.00
#
_symmetry.space_group_name_H-M   'P 1'
#
loop_
_entity.id
_entity.type
_entity.pdbx_description
1 polymer ?
#
loop_
_entity_poly.entity_id
_entity_poly.type
_entity_poly.pdbx_seq_one_letter_code
_entity_poly.pdbx_strand_id
1 'polypeptide(L)'
;MHKCDDYGIIINHAANAAGRTKEGFSLDDPIGGQLLIQLLLILVNAFFAATEIAVISLNDNKIRKQAEEGDKKAAMMLKLAESPNRFLSTIQVCITLSGFLGSAFAADNFASRITRALVDGGMTYIPERTINTLALILITLMLSYFTLVLGELTPKRIAMKYPETVARFSCGIISFVAKFFKPVVWLLSASTNGMLRLFRINPNETSEEVTEEEIRMMLDIGGESGAIEQDERTMIENIFEFNNMTAEDVMIHRMDVVALHVDDPADEILQIIRESGLSRFPVYDSDIDDIVGVLNTRDFLLNRESQPSKSLREMLRPAYLVPETVQADTLFRDMQKQKVHMAIVVDEYGGMSGIVTMEDLLEEIVGNIYDEFDPTEETEIEQLEENLWRVSGTVDLELLSDALGVPLPLDEEYDTLGGMVFSKLSTIPEDGSTFETTMNGLVIQVIEISDHRVEKALIRKVQEQPQEETSINGDSKVASGGIEKVRKRVADE
;
A
#
# COMPACT_ATOMS: atom_id res chain seq x y z
N MET A 1 18.51 90.61 -27.95
CA MET A 1 19.43 90.76 -26.79
C MET A 1 18.49 90.93 -25.60
N HIS A 2 18.14 89.95 -24.76
CA HIS A 2 18.65 88.64 -24.34
C HIS A 2 17.41 87.86 -23.86
N LYS A 3 16.97 86.74 -24.47
CA LYS A 3 17.29 85.34 -24.08
C LYS A 3 18.20 85.16 -22.85
N CYS A 4 17.72 84.31 -21.95
CA CYS A 4 18.28 83.81 -20.68
C CYS A 4 17.79 84.59 -19.45
N ASP A 5 16.81 84.02 -18.74
CA ASP A 5 16.73 84.03 -17.26
C ASP A 5 15.66 83.07 -16.66
N ASP A 6 15.20 82.04 -17.39
CA ASP A 6 14.27 81.01 -16.86
C ASP A 6 14.93 79.68 -16.46
N TYR A 7 16.27 79.61 -16.44
CA TYR A 7 17.01 78.41 -15.98
C TYR A 7 17.50 78.50 -14.52
N GLY A 8 17.16 79.56 -13.78
CA GLY A 8 17.57 79.76 -12.38
C GLY A 8 16.58 79.24 -11.32
N ILE A 9 15.33 78.92 -11.70
CA ILE A 9 14.27 78.57 -10.73
C ILE A 9 14.05 77.05 -10.61
N ILE A 10 14.51 76.25 -11.59
CA ILE A 10 14.34 74.78 -11.57
C ILE A 10 15.50 74.06 -10.86
N ILE A 11 16.68 74.70 -10.73
CA ILE A 11 17.84 74.08 -10.05
C ILE A 11 17.74 74.18 -8.51
N ASN A 12 17.10 75.22 -7.97
CA ASN A 12 16.93 75.37 -6.51
C ASN A 12 15.81 74.51 -5.91
N HIS A 13 14.84 74.05 -6.71
CA HIS A 13 13.83 73.09 -6.25
C HIS A 13 14.32 71.63 -6.33
N ALA A 14 15.23 71.32 -7.26
CA ALA A 14 15.87 70.00 -7.33
C ALA A 14 16.97 69.81 -6.26
N ALA A 15 17.68 70.86 -5.85
CA ALA A 15 18.70 70.80 -4.80
C ALA A 15 18.11 70.66 -3.38
N ASN A 16 16.89 71.13 -3.13
CA ASN A 16 16.19 70.95 -1.84
C ASN A 16 15.39 69.64 -1.73
N ALA A 17 15.15 68.95 -2.86
CA ALA A 17 14.55 67.61 -2.87
C ALA A 17 15.59 66.48 -2.81
N ALA A 18 16.83 66.72 -3.26
CA ALA A 18 17.94 65.76 -3.22
C ALA A 18 18.65 65.67 -1.85
N GLY A 19 18.30 66.53 -0.88
CA GLY A 19 18.87 66.55 0.47
C GLY A 19 18.10 65.76 1.53
N ARG A 20 16.98 65.10 1.19
CA ARG A 20 16.10 64.39 2.16
C ARG A 20 15.91 62.89 1.90
N THR A 21 16.81 62.25 1.16
CA THR A 21 16.74 60.79 0.91
C THR A 21 18.05 60.09 1.20
N LYS A 22 18.74 60.53 2.24
CA LYS A 22 19.81 59.78 2.91
C LYS A 22 19.64 59.86 4.42
N GLU A 23 18.45 59.55 4.92
CA GLU A 23 18.34 58.97 6.26
C GLU A 23 18.72 57.50 6.12
N GLY A 24 20.03 57.27 6.02
CA GLY A 24 20.60 55.98 6.37
C GLY A 24 20.20 55.71 7.82
N PHE A 25 19.79 54.48 8.07
CA PHE A 25 19.48 53.93 9.38
C PHE A 25 20.58 54.29 10.39
N SER A 26 20.41 55.40 11.11
CA SER A 26 21.36 55.87 12.11
C SER A 26 21.10 55.07 13.39
N LEU A 27 22.10 54.31 13.83
CA LEU A 27 22.06 53.54 15.09
C LEU A 27 21.95 54.45 16.35
N ASP A 28 21.96 55.77 16.16
CA ASP A 28 21.82 56.78 17.21
C ASP A 28 20.37 57.18 17.52
N ASP A 29 19.38 56.72 16.73
CA ASP A 29 17.96 56.94 17.05
C ASP A 29 17.43 55.89 18.06
N PRO A 30 16.90 56.32 19.23
CA PRO A 30 16.47 55.40 20.30
C PRO A 30 15.30 54.48 19.93
N ILE A 31 14.62 54.72 18.79
CA ILE A 31 13.52 53.90 18.27
C ILE A 31 14.02 52.94 17.18
N GLY A 32 14.89 53.42 16.28
CA GLY A 32 15.44 52.61 15.18
C GLY A 32 16.21 51.40 15.72
N GLY A 33 17.11 51.61 16.67
CA GLY A 33 17.89 50.51 17.27
C GLY A 33 17.02 49.43 17.91
N GLN A 34 15.90 49.82 18.54
CA GLN A 34 15.00 48.86 19.19
C GLN A 34 14.16 48.08 18.19
N LEU A 35 13.70 48.72 17.12
CA LEU A 35 13.03 48.03 16.02
C LEU A 35 13.97 47.04 15.32
N LEU A 36 15.26 47.37 15.18
CA LEU A 36 16.25 46.45 14.62
C LEU A 36 16.49 45.25 15.53
N ILE A 37 16.58 45.45 16.85
CA ILE A 37 16.70 44.33 17.80
C ILE A 37 15.46 43.43 17.72
N GLN A 38 14.26 44.01 17.67
CA GLN A 38 13.02 43.25 17.52
C GLN A 38 13.00 42.47 16.19
N LEU A 39 13.38 43.11 15.09
CA LEU A 39 13.47 42.47 13.78
C LEU A 39 14.48 41.31 13.80
N LEU A 40 15.63 41.50 14.43
CA LEU A 40 16.65 40.46 14.58
C LEU A 40 16.11 39.27 15.36
N LEU A 41 15.38 39.50 16.47
CA LEU A 41 14.75 38.44 17.26
C LEU A 41 13.71 37.66 16.43
N ILE A 42 12.90 38.36 15.62
CA ILE A 42 11.96 37.73 14.68
C ILE A 42 12.69 36.89 13.64
N LEU A 43 13.80 37.37 13.08
CA LEU A 43 14.58 36.64 12.08
C LEU A 43 15.28 35.40 12.66
N VAL A 44 15.78 35.49 13.90
CA VAL A 44 16.34 34.34 14.61
C VAL A 44 15.25 33.29 14.83
N ASN A 45 14.06 33.70 15.26
CA ASN A 45 12.92 32.80 15.40
C ASN A 45 12.54 32.15 14.05
N ALA A 46 12.48 32.96 12.98
CA ALA A 46 12.19 32.51 11.61
C ALA A 46 13.17 31.44 11.14
N PHE A 47 14.46 31.63 11.40
CA PHE A 47 15.50 30.68 11.02
C PHE A 47 15.31 29.31 11.69
N PHE A 48 15.04 29.31 12.99
CA PHE A 48 14.83 28.06 13.73
C PHE A 48 13.52 27.37 13.32
N ALA A 49 12.43 28.12 13.17
CA ALA A 49 11.14 27.62 12.71
C ALA A 49 11.21 27.04 11.28
N ALA A 50 11.92 27.72 10.37
CA ALA A 50 12.16 27.18 9.02
C ALA A 50 12.97 25.90 9.06
N THR A 51 14.01 25.84 9.91
CA THR A 51 14.84 24.63 9.93
C THR A 51 14.14 23.43 10.53
N GLU A 52 13.32 23.62 11.56
CA GLU A 52 12.47 22.58 12.13
C GLU A 52 11.77 21.79 11.03
N ILE A 53 11.00 22.49 10.20
CA ILE A 53 10.21 21.90 9.13
C ILE A 53 11.07 21.41 7.98
N ALA A 54 12.17 22.12 7.67
CA ALA A 54 13.08 21.69 6.61
C ALA A 54 13.66 20.30 6.88
N VAL A 55 14.09 20.03 8.12
CA VAL A 55 14.70 18.73 8.49
C VAL A 55 13.65 17.62 8.57
N ILE A 56 12.46 17.90 9.12
CA ILE A 56 11.36 16.92 9.19
C ILE A 56 10.87 16.53 7.79
N SER A 57 10.92 17.46 6.83
CA SER A 57 10.43 17.24 5.46
C SER A 57 11.52 16.69 4.52
N LEU A 58 12.68 16.26 5.03
CA LEU A 58 13.70 15.62 4.20
C LEU A 58 13.28 14.21 3.81
N ASN A 59 13.72 13.78 2.63
CA ASN A 59 13.64 12.38 2.23
C ASN A 59 14.90 11.66 2.72
N ASP A 60 14.76 10.83 3.76
CA ASP A 60 15.89 10.17 4.42
C ASP A 60 16.71 9.30 3.48
N ASN A 61 16.07 8.56 2.57
CA ASN A 61 16.74 7.71 1.58
C ASN A 61 17.62 8.53 0.63
N LYS A 62 17.09 9.67 0.14
CA LYS A 62 17.84 10.57 -0.75
C LYS A 62 19.06 11.17 -0.04
N ILE A 63 18.91 11.61 1.21
CA ILE A 63 20.01 12.23 1.98
C ILE A 63 21.04 11.17 2.41
N ARG A 64 20.61 9.95 2.76
CA ARG A 64 21.49 8.82 3.05
C ARG A 64 22.37 8.48 1.86
N LYS A 65 21.78 8.35 0.66
CA LYS A 65 22.53 8.13 -0.58
C LYS A 65 23.57 9.24 -0.84
N GLN A 66 23.19 10.51 -0.71
CA GLN A 66 24.13 11.63 -0.88
C GLN A 66 25.28 11.60 0.14
N ALA A 67 25.01 11.15 1.37
CA ALA A 67 26.03 11.01 2.41
C ALA A 67 27.03 9.88 2.09
N GLU A 68 26.54 8.75 1.57
CA GLU A 68 27.35 7.62 1.09
C GLU A 68 28.21 7.99 -0.12
N GLU A 69 27.68 8.84 -1.01
CA GLU A 69 28.42 9.44 -2.13
C GLU A 69 29.47 10.50 -1.70
N GLY A 70 29.55 10.79 -0.39
CA GLY A 70 30.61 11.62 0.21
C GLY A 70 30.22 13.07 0.52
N ASP A 71 28.95 13.47 0.41
CA ASP A 71 28.49 14.81 0.82
C ASP A 71 28.49 14.94 2.35
N LYS A 72 29.47 15.69 2.87
CA LYS A 72 29.61 15.97 4.32
C LYS A 72 28.41 16.71 4.92
N LYS A 73 27.73 17.56 4.14
CA LYS A 73 26.52 18.24 4.63
C LYS A 73 25.34 17.28 4.67
N ALA A 74 25.21 16.39 3.69
CA ALA A 74 24.20 15.33 3.72
C ALA A 74 24.36 14.44 4.96
N ALA A 75 25.58 14.00 5.28
CA ALA A 75 25.86 13.23 6.49
C ALA A 75 25.46 13.97 7.79
N MET A 76 25.66 15.29 7.83
CA MET A 76 25.28 16.12 8.97
C MET A 76 23.77 16.31 9.08
N MET A 77 23.07 16.47 7.96
CA MET A 77 21.60 16.54 7.91
C MET A 77 20.98 15.20 8.32
N LEU A 78 21.50 14.08 7.80
CA LEU A 78 21.06 12.73 8.16
C LEU A 78 21.13 12.51 9.67
N LYS A 79 22.24 12.89 10.30
CA LYS A 79 22.41 12.78 11.75
C LYS A 79 21.40 13.63 12.55
N LEU A 80 20.95 14.76 12.00
CA LEU A 80 19.91 15.58 12.63
C LEU A 80 18.52 14.95 12.46
N ALA A 81 18.25 14.37 11.29
CA ALA A 81 17.01 13.66 10.98
C ALA A 81 16.84 12.36 11.80
N GLU A 82 17.88 11.53 11.89
CA GLU A 82 17.91 10.27 12.67
C GLU A 82 17.88 10.47 14.20
N SER A 83 17.92 11.72 14.68
CA SER A 83 17.85 12.05 16.11
C SER A 83 16.78 13.11 16.39
N PRO A 84 15.50 12.86 16.00
CA PRO A 84 14.48 13.89 15.97
C PRO A 84 14.22 14.47 17.36
N ASN A 85 14.16 13.64 18.41
CA ASN A 85 13.89 14.10 19.77
C ASN A 85 14.91 15.14 20.28
N ARG A 86 16.21 14.94 20.04
CA ARG A 86 17.27 15.87 20.47
C ARG A 86 17.29 17.13 19.61
N PHE A 87 17.10 16.97 18.31
CA PHE A 87 17.01 18.07 17.35
C PHE A 87 15.82 18.98 17.66
N LEU A 88 14.61 18.42 17.74
CA LEU A 88 13.37 19.12 18.05
C LEU A 88 13.46 19.85 19.39
N SER A 89 13.95 19.18 20.44
CA SER A 89 14.11 19.81 21.76
C SER A 89 15.05 21.02 21.72
N THR A 90 16.15 20.95 20.96
CA THR A 90 17.11 22.06 20.83
C THR A 90 16.46 23.26 20.13
N ILE A 91 15.79 23.01 19.00
CA ILE A 91 15.14 24.07 18.23
C ILE A 91 14.00 24.70 19.04
N GLN A 92 13.19 23.88 19.71
CA GLN A 92 12.08 24.35 20.54
C GLN A 92 12.57 25.31 21.63
N VAL A 93 13.70 25.00 22.28
CA VAL A 93 14.33 25.90 23.27
C VAL A 93 14.70 27.24 22.64
N CYS A 94 15.28 27.23 21.44
CA CYS A 94 15.67 28.45 20.75
C CYS A 94 14.47 29.30 20.33
N ILE A 95 13.45 28.69 19.72
CA ILE A 95 12.19 29.36 19.33
C ILE A 95 11.52 29.97 20.57
N THR A 96 11.38 29.18 21.63
CA THR A 96 10.74 29.63 22.88
C THR A 96 11.50 30.78 23.52
N LEU A 97 12.83 30.68 23.60
CA LEU A 97 13.67 31.73 24.17
C LEU A 97 13.63 33.01 23.33
N SER A 98 13.73 32.90 22.01
CA SER A 98 13.62 34.04 21.09
C SER A 98 12.24 34.71 21.17
N GLY A 99 11.16 33.93 21.24
CA GLY A 99 9.80 34.43 21.40
C GLY A 99 9.57 35.15 22.74
N PHE A 100 10.07 34.59 23.85
CA PHE A 100 9.98 35.23 25.17
C PHE A 100 10.82 36.49 25.27
N LEU A 101 12.06 36.47 24.78
CA LEU A 101 12.91 37.66 24.73
C LEU A 101 12.29 38.74 23.84
N GLY A 102 11.75 38.37 22.67
CA GLY A 102 11.05 39.30 21.78
C GLY A 102 9.80 39.90 22.41
N SER A 103 9.02 39.10 23.15
CA SER A 103 7.80 39.57 23.82
C SER A 103 8.11 40.47 25.03
N ALA A 104 9.12 40.12 25.83
CA ALA A 104 9.56 40.92 26.97
C ALA A 104 10.17 42.26 26.50
N PHE A 105 11.07 42.20 25.50
CA PHE A 105 11.66 43.37 24.89
C PHE A 105 10.59 44.29 24.30
N ALA A 106 9.58 43.71 23.64
CA ALA A 106 8.45 44.44 23.11
C ALA A 106 7.65 45.19 24.19
N ALA A 107 7.32 44.51 25.28
CA ALA A 107 6.54 45.07 26.39
C ALA A 107 7.27 46.26 27.03
N ASP A 108 8.56 46.12 27.34
CA ASP A 108 9.33 47.16 28.05
C ASP A 108 9.60 48.40 27.19
N ASN A 109 9.87 48.21 25.89
CA ASN A 109 10.33 49.30 25.03
C ASN A 109 9.22 50.04 24.30
N PHE A 110 8.12 49.38 23.92
CA PHE A 110 7.10 50.01 23.09
C PHE A 110 5.84 50.42 23.89
N ALA A 111 5.43 49.68 24.92
CA ALA A 111 4.19 49.95 25.67
C ALA A 111 4.22 51.33 26.36
N SER A 112 5.34 51.67 27.02
CA SER A 112 5.50 52.95 27.72
C SER A 112 5.48 54.16 26.78
N ARG A 113 5.94 54.01 25.53
CA ARG A 113 5.93 55.09 24.53
C ARG A 113 4.55 55.35 23.97
N ILE A 114 3.81 54.28 23.64
CA ILE A 114 2.42 54.42 23.20
C ILE A 114 1.57 55.02 24.32
N THR A 115 1.80 54.60 25.57
CA THR A 115 1.12 55.19 26.75
C THR A 115 1.32 56.70 26.80
N ARG A 116 2.57 57.18 26.71
CA ARG A 116 2.88 58.62 26.71
C ARG A 116 2.23 59.35 25.53
N ALA A 117 2.31 58.79 24.32
CA ALA A 117 1.68 59.37 23.14
C ALA A 117 0.15 59.50 23.28
N LEU A 118 -0.51 58.54 23.94
CA LEU A 118 -1.96 58.57 24.20
C LEU A 118 -2.33 59.58 25.29
N VAL A 119 -1.51 59.70 26.35
CA VAL A 119 -1.71 60.67 27.44
C VAL A 119 -1.49 62.10 26.94
N ASP A 120 -0.39 62.34 26.21
CA ASP A 120 -0.06 63.64 25.60
C ASP A 120 -1.09 64.03 24.51
N GLY A 121 -1.71 63.06 23.87
CA GLY A 121 -2.79 63.23 22.88
C GLY A 121 -4.18 63.56 23.47
N GLY A 122 -4.29 63.75 24.80
CA GLY A 122 -5.50 64.25 25.45
C GLY A 122 -6.38 63.20 26.15
N MET A 123 -5.94 61.95 26.27
CA MET A 123 -6.65 60.94 27.07
C MET A 123 -6.34 61.05 28.56
N THR A 124 -6.79 62.14 29.19
CA THR A 124 -6.57 62.41 30.64
C THR A 124 -7.70 61.87 31.54
N TYR A 125 -8.80 61.37 30.96
CA TYR A 125 -9.98 60.88 31.69
C TYR A 125 -9.82 59.46 32.28
N ILE A 126 -8.81 58.71 31.82
CA ILE A 126 -8.55 57.33 32.25
C ILE A 126 -7.26 57.34 33.09
N PRO A 127 -7.19 56.60 34.22
CA PRO A 127 -5.96 56.47 34.98
C PRO A 127 -4.81 55.97 34.10
N GLU A 128 -3.63 56.61 34.21
CA GLU A 128 -2.45 56.30 33.40
C GLU A 128 -2.06 54.81 33.46
N ARG A 129 -2.25 54.17 34.62
CA ARG A 129 -2.01 52.72 34.80
C ARG A 129 -2.89 51.87 33.86
N THR A 130 -4.17 52.23 33.72
CA THR A 130 -5.11 51.50 32.85
C THR A 130 -4.77 51.69 31.39
N ILE A 131 -4.37 52.91 30.99
CA ILE A 131 -3.90 53.19 29.62
C ILE A 131 -2.63 52.38 29.34
N ASN A 132 -1.70 52.30 30.30
CA ASN A 132 -0.48 51.54 30.15
C ASN A 132 -0.72 50.04 29.98
N THR A 133 -1.59 49.44 30.80
CA THR A 133 -1.95 48.02 30.66
C THR A 133 -2.64 47.76 29.31
N LEU A 134 -3.56 48.64 28.88
CA LEU A 134 -4.24 48.48 27.59
C LEU A 134 -3.28 48.62 26.41
N ALA A 135 -2.37 49.59 26.46
CA ALA A 135 -1.33 49.79 25.46
C ALA A 135 -0.37 48.59 25.40
N LEU A 136 -0.02 48.00 26.55
CA LEU A 136 0.79 46.79 26.63
C LEU A 136 0.08 45.61 25.96
N ILE A 137 -1.18 45.35 26.30
CA ILE A 137 -1.95 44.26 25.66
C ILE A 137 -2.03 44.47 24.14
N LEU A 138 -2.34 45.69 23.69
CA LEU A 138 -2.48 46.00 22.27
C LEU A 138 -1.17 45.81 21.51
N ILE A 139 -0.04 46.32 22.03
CA ILE A 139 1.26 46.16 21.37
C ILE A 139 1.71 44.71 21.39
N THR A 140 1.48 43.97 22.48
CA THR A 140 1.81 42.55 22.56
C THR A 140 1.01 41.76 21.54
N LEU A 141 -0.30 42.02 21.36
CA LEU A 141 -1.11 41.36 20.34
C LEU A 141 -0.63 41.70 18.92
N MET A 142 -0.39 42.98 18.63
CA MET A 142 0.08 43.43 17.32
C MET A 142 1.45 42.81 16.99
N LEU A 143 2.41 42.89 17.91
CA LEU A 143 3.73 42.31 17.71
C LEU A 143 3.67 40.79 17.67
N SER A 144 2.84 40.13 18.49
CA SER A 144 2.64 38.68 18.43
C SER A 144 2.16 38.25 17.05
N TYR A 145 1.22 38.97 16.42
CA TYR A 145 0.81 38.71 15.04
C TYR A 145 1.98 38.79 14.06
N PHE A 146 2.78 39.87 14.09
CA PHE A 146 3.94 39.98 13.20
C PHE A 146 5.00 38.92 13.47
N THR A 147 5.25 38.60 14.74
CA THR A 147 6.22 37.57 15.16
C THR A 147 5.75 36.18 14.72
N LEU A 148 4.45 35.88 14.80
CA LEU A 148 3.87 34.62 14.35
C LEU A 148 3.91 34.50 12.81
N VAL A 149 3.48 35.55 12.10
CA VAL A 149 3.42 35.52 10.63
C VAL A 149 4.81 35.50 10.01
N LEU A 150 5.69 36.44 10.41
CA LEU A 150 7.02 36.59 9.82
C LEU A 150 8.06 35.66 10.46
N GLY A 151 7.92 35.41 11.76
CA GLY A 151 8.86 34.62 12.55
C GLY A 151 8.55 33.13 12.59
N GLU A 152 7.37 32.68 12.16
CA GLU A 152 7.03 31.25 12.23
C GLU A 152 6.29 30.73 10.99
N LEU A 153 5.09 31.25 10.68
CA LEU A 153 4.24 30.69 9.64
C LEU A 153 4.84 30.82 8.23
N THR A 154 5.35 32.01 7.88
CA THR A 154 5.93 32.25 6.55
C THR A 154 7.21 31.44 6.33
N PRO A 155 8.19 31.44 7.26
CA PRO A 155 9.39 30.63 7.13
C PRO A 155 9.11 29.12 7.05
N LYS A 156 8.16 28.61 7.85
CA LYS A 156 7.74 27.20 7.79
C LYS A 156 7.20 26.82 6.41
N ARG A 157 6.34 27.66 5.80
CA ARG A 157 5.83 27.43 4.44
C ARG A 157 6.92 27.43 3.37
N ILE A 158 7.91 28.31 3.50
CA ILE A 158 9.07 28.34 2.58
C ILE A 158 9.89 27.06 2.73
N ALA A 159 10.13 26.61 3.97
CA ALA A 159 10.88 25.40 4.26
C ALA A 159 10.22 24.13 3.73
N MET A 160 8.88 24.04 3.77
CA MET A 160 8.15 22.90 3.17
C MET A 160 8.38 22.79 1.66
N LYS A 161 8.51 23.92 0.96
CA LYS A 161 8.71 23.92 -0.50
C LYS A 161 10.16 23.64 -0.90
N TYR A 162 11.13 24.04 -0.05
CA TYR A 162 12.55 23.92 -0.34
C TYR A 162 13.35 23.33 0.86
N PRO A 163 13.01 22.12 1.33
CA PRO A 163 13.56 21.57 2.57
C PRO A 163 15.07 21.33 2.48
N GLU A 164 15.55 20.74 1.36
CA GLU A 164 16.97 20.41 1.16
C GLU A 164 17.86 21.67 1.17
N THR A 165 17.41 22.77 0.54
CA THR A 165 18.17 24.03 0.49
C THR A 165 18.27 24.67 1.87
N VAL A 166 17.16 24.74 2.60
CA VAL A 166 17.13 25.33 3.95
C VAL A 166 17.95 24.49 4.91
N ALA A 167 17.77 23.16 4.91
CA ALA A 167 18.51 22.24 5.77
C ALA A 167 20.03 22.28 5.51
N ARG A 168 20.47 22.32 4.25
CA ARG A 168 21.91 22.44 3.90
C ARG A 168 22.55 23.75 4.36
N PHE A 169 21.75 24.82 4.45
CA PHE A 169 22.22 26.10 4.96
C PHE A 169 22.31 26.09 6.49
N SER A 170 21.32 25.50 7.17
CA SER A 170 21.17 25.58 8.62
C SER A 170 21.86 24.46 9.41
N CYS A 171 22.18 23.32 8.78
CA CYS A 171 22.72 22.12 9.47
C CYS A 171 23.97 22.40 10.31
N GLY A 172 24.88 23.24 9.80
CA GLY A 172 26.10 23.67 10.48
C GLY A 172 25.81 24.45 11.76
N ILE A 173 24.95 25.48 11.64
CA ILE A 173 24.58 26.37 12.74
C ILE A 173 23.87 25.57 13.83
N ILE A 174 22.92 24.71 13.47
CA ILE A 174 22.14 23.97 14.46
C ILE A 174 22.96 22.92 15.17
N SER A 175 23.89 22.25 14.50
CA SER A 175 24.75 21.30 15.20
C SER A 175 25.63 21.98 16.25
N PHE A 176 26.07 23.22 15.98
CA PHE A 176 26.76 24.02 16.98
C PHE A 176 25.83 24.42 18.14
N VAL A 177 24.63 24.90 17.84
CA VAL A 177 23.61 25.28 18.83
C VAL A 177 23.20 24.07 19.69
N ALA A 178 22.98 22.90 19.10
CA ALA A 178 22.67 21.66 19.80
C ALA A 178 23.79 21.23 20.75
N LYS A 179 25.06 21.42 20.35
CA LYS A 179 26.20 21.16 21.23
C LYS A 179 26.23 22.13 22.42
N PHE A 180 25.91 23.41 22.19
CA PHE A 180 25.86 24.44 23.21
C PHE A 180 24.72 24.22 24.22
N PHE A 181 23.51 23.92 23.73
CA PHE A 181 22.33 23.66 24.57
C PHE A 181 22.22 22.22 25.08
N LYS A 182 23.20 21.36 24.79
CA LYS A 182 23.26 19.97 25.28
C LYS A 182 22.90 19.79 26.77
N PRO A 183 23.41 20.58 27.74
CA PRO A 183 23.03 20.40 29.15
C PRO A 183 21.56 20.74 29.42
N VAL A 184 21.01 21.75 28.74
CA VAL A 184 19.59 22.14 28.85
C VAL A 184 18.70 21.06 28.26
N VAL A 185 19.04 20.57 27.08
CA VAL A 185 18.30 19.49 26.41
C VAL A 185 18.37 18.20 27.22
N TRP A 186 19.51 17.87 27.82
CA TRP A 186 19.62 16.71 28.71
C TRP A 186 18.66 16.80 29.90
N LEU A 187 18.57 17.97 30.54
CA LEU A 187 17.65 18.18 31.66
C LEU A 187 16.19 18.04 31.21
N LEU A 188 15.84 18.59 30.04
CA LEU A 188 14.51 18.44 29.45
C LEU A 188 14.19 16.98 29.17
N SER A 189 15.06 16.25 28.47
CA SER A 189 14.86 14.83 28.18
C SER A 189 14.76 13.99 29.46
N ALA A 190 15.56 14.29 30.48
CA ALA A 190 15.47 13.62 31.78
C ALA A 190 14.10 13.85 32.45
N SER A 191 13.58 15.08 32.39
CA SER A 191 12.26 15.42 32.93
C SER A 191 11.13 14.75 32.14
N THR A 192 11.20 14.74 30.81
CA THR A 192 10.21 14.08 29.94
C THR A 192 10.22 12.57 30.15
N ASN A 193 11.38 11.94 30.19
CA ASN A 193 11.50 10.50 30.44
C ASN A 193 11.02 10.11 31.85
N GLY A 194 11.22 10.99 32.85
CA GLY A 194 10.63 10.83 34.17
C GLY A 194 9.09 10.84 34.12
N MET A 195 8.51 11.76 33.35
CA MET A 195 7.06 11.83 33.14
C MET A 195 6.53 10.59 32.41
N LEU A 196 7.18 10.16 31.32
CA LEU A 196 6.78 8.97 30.56
C LEU A 196 6.78 7.71 31.43
N ARG A 197 7.80 7.54 32.29
CA ARG A 197 7.86 6.43 33.25
C ARG A 197 6.74 6.50 34.29
N LEU A 198 6.32 7.69 34.71
CA LEU A 198 5.16 7.86 35.60
C LEU A 198 3.87 7.37 34.94
N PHE A 199 3.73 7.59 33.64
CA PHE A 199 2.62 7.06 32.82
C PHE A 199 2.83 5.61 32.34
N ARG A 200 3.88 4.92 32.81
CA ARG A 200 4.25 3.55 32.42
C ARG A 200 4.55 3.37 30.92
N ILE A 201 4.96 4.43 30.22
CA ILE A 201 5.40 4.38 28.83
C ILE A 201 6.91 4.19 28.82
N ASN A 202 7.42 3.24 28.01
CA ASN A 202 8.85 3.01 27.88
C ASN A 202 9.46 4.02 26.89
N PRO A 203 10.32 4.96 27.33
CA PRO A 203 10.89 5.98 26.45
C PRO A 203 11.97 5.47 25.49
N ASN A 204 12.36 4.19 25.60
CA ASN A 204 13.41 3.56 24.78
C ASN A 204 12.86 2.47 23.84
N GLU A 205 11.55 2.44 23.62
CA GLU A 205 10.93 1.51 22.69
C GLU A 205 11.18 2.01 21.26
N THR A 206 11.98 1.26 20.48
CA THR A 206 12.26 1.54 19.07
C THR A 206 11.18 0.85 18.24
N SER A 207 10.42 1.61 17.45
CA SER A 207 9.35 1.11 16.58
C SER A 207 9.86 0.81 15.16
N GLU A 208 10.91 0.00 15.04
CA GLU A 208 11.54 -0.32 13.74
C GLU A 208 11.59 -1.85 13.51
N GLU A 209 10.47 -2.54 13.70
CA GLU A 209 10.28 -3.85 13.08
C GLU A 209 9.27 -3.66 11.96
N VAL A 210 9.76 -3.57 10.73
CA VAL A 210 8.91 -3.57 9.54
C VAL A 210 8.25 -4.94 9.48
N THR A 211 6.93 -4.97 9.55
CA THR A 211 6.17 -6.24 9.49
C THR A 211 5.87 -6.61 8.05
N GLU A 212 5.50 -7.87 7.83
CA GLU A 212 5.08 -8.37 6.52
C GLU A 212 3.88 -7.57 5.98
N GLU A 213 2.96 -7.18 6.85
CA GLU A 213 1.80 -6.35 6.51
C GLU A 213 2.21 -4.94 6.06
N GLU A 214 3.28 -4.38 6.63
CA GLU A 214 3.81 -3.09 6.20
C GLU A 214 4.44 -3.21 4.80
N ILE A 215 5.10 -4.34 4.50
CA ILE A 215 5.62 -4.62 3.15
C ILE A 215 4.47 -4.81 2.16
N ARG A 216 3.41 -5.56 2.51
CA ARG A 216 2.19 -5.70 1.67
C ARG A 216 1.58 -4.34 1.36
N MET A 217 1.44 -3.48 2.37
CA MET A 217 0.92 -2.13 2.18
C MET A 217 1.77 -1.30 1.22
N MET A 218 3.11 -1.45 1.25
CA MET A 218 3.98 -0.79 0.28
C MET A 218 3.80 -1.34 -1.15
N LEU A 219 3.56 -2.65 -1.31
CA LEU A 219 3.28 -3.26 -2.60
C LEU A 219 1.95 -2.77 -3.18
N ASP A 220 0.91 -2.67 -2.36
CA ASP A 220 -0.40 -2.11 -2.75
C ASP A 220 -0.26 -0.68 -3.29
N ILE A 221 0.44 0.18 -2.54
CA ILE A 221 0.71 1.57 -2.94
C ILE A 221 1.54 1.60 -4.24
N GLY A 222 2.52 0.70 -4.36
CA GLY A 222 3.34 0.53 -5.56
C GLY A 222 2.52 0.17 -6.80
N GLY A 223 1.61 -0.79 -6.67
CA GLY A 223 0.70 -1.22 -7.74
C GLY A 223 -0.27 -0.12 -8.17
N GLU A 224 -0.94 0.56 -7.23
CA GLU A 224 -1.85 1.67 -7.54
C GLU A 224 -1.16 2.85 -8.23
N SER A 225 0.11 3.10 -7.87
CA SER A 225 0.92 4.16 -8.50
C SER A 225 1.44 3.79 -9.89
N GLY A 226 1.27 2.54 -10.32
CA GLY A 226 1.82 1.99 -11.56
C GLY A 226 3.34 1.81 -11.55
N ALA A 227 3.96 1.79 -10.37
CA ALA A 227 5.40 1.56 -10.21
C ALA A 227 5.76 0.07 -10.20
N ILE A 228 4.80 -0.80 -9.91
CA ILE A 228 4.92 -2.27 -9.90
C ILE A 228 3.85 -2.79 -10.85
N GLU A 229 4.22 -3.73 -11.73
CA GLU A 229 3.27 -4.37 -12.65
C GLU A 229 2.39 -5.38 -11.91
N GLN A 230 1.18 -5.64 -12.41
CA GLN A 230 0.22 -6.53 -11.73
C GLN A 230 0.77 -7.95 -11.57
N ASP A 231 1.44 -8.48 -12.59
CA ASP A 231 2.03 -9.82 -12.58
C ASP A 231 3.16 -9.93 -11.53
N GLU A 232 3.97 -8.86 -11.39
CA GLU A 232 5.02 -8.79 -10.37
C GLU A 232 4.44 -8.76 -8.95
N ARG A 233 3.32 -8.05 -8.77
CA ARG A 233 2.61 -8.01 -7.49
C ARG A 233 2.09 -9.40 -7.11
N THR A 234 1.41 -10.08 -8.03
CA THR A 234 0.88 -11.43 -7.80
C THR A 234 2.00 -12.41 -7.45
N MET A 235 3.13 -12.37 -8.18
CA MET A 235 4.28 -13.21 -7.86
C MET A 235 4.82 -12.95 -6.44
N ILE A 236 4.85 -11.69 -5.99
CA ILE A 236 5.33 -11.35 -4.64
C ILE A 236 4.33 -11.81 -3.56
N GLU A 237 3.03 -11.67 -3.81
CA GLU A 237 1.97 -12.18 -2.93
C GLU A 237 2.09 -13.70 -2.79
N ASN A 238 2.23 -14.42 -3.91
CA ASN A 238 2.44 -15.86 -3.96
C ASN A 238 3.68 -16.30 -3.18
N ILE A 239 4.77 -15.53 -3.19
CA ILE A 239 5.97 -15.85 -2.37
C ILE A 239 5.64 -15.84 -0.87
N PHE A 240 4.80 -14.90 -0.41
CA PHE A 240 4.39 -14.87 1.00
C PHE A 240 3.48 -16.05 1.35
N GLU A 241 2.58 -16.44 0.45
CA GLU A 241 1.70 -17.60 0.63
C GLU A 241 2.49 -18.92 0.61
N PHE A 242 3.40 -19.08 -0.34
CA PHE A 242 4.30 -20.22 -0.48
C PHE A 242 5.13 -20.49 0.78
N ASN A 243 5.51 -19.43 1.51
CA ASN A 243 6.23 -19.58 2.79
C ASN A 243 5.35 -20.15 3.92
N ASN A 244 4.02 -20.04 3.79
CA ASN A 244 3.05 -20.57 4.75
C ASN A 244 2.49 -21.95 4.35
N MET A 245 2.70 -22.37 3.10
CA MET A 245 2.28 -23.69 2.60
C MET A 245 3.19 -24.81 3.08
N THR A 246 2.61 -26.00 3.17
CA THR A 246 3.27 -27.26 3.48
C THR A 246 3.25 -28.20 2.29
N ALA A 247 3.98 -29.31 2.36
CA ALA A 247 3.95 -30.34 1.32
C ALA A 247 2.55 -30.95 1.14
N GLU A 248 1.72 -30.99 2.18
CA GLU A 248 0.32 -31.41 2.10
C GLU A 248 -0.51 -30.49 1.19
N ASP A 249 -0.26 -29.18 1.26
CA ASP A 249 -1.05 -28.18 0.52
C ASP A 249 -0.76 -28.20 -0.98
N VAL A 250 0.45 -28.61 -1.37
CA VAL A 250 0.95 -28.56 -2.76
C VAL A 250 1.12 -29.94 -3.40
N MET A 251 0.80 -31.04 -2.71
CA MET A 251 1.01 -32.38 -3.25
C MET A 251 -0.08 -32.79 -4.22
N ILE A 252 0.32 -33.56 -5.24
CA ILE A 252 -0.59 -34.42 -5.98
C ILE A 252 -0.98 -35.56 -5.06
N HIS A 253 -2.25 -35.58 -4.66
CA HIS A 253 -2.79 -36.56 -3.74
C HIS A 253 -2.68 -37.98 -4.31
N ARG A 254 -2.44 -38.99 -3.48
CA ARG A 254 -2.18 -40.39 -3.90
C ARG A 254 -3.20 -40.98 -4.87
N MET A 255 -4.44 -40.51 -4.83
CA MET A 255 -5.53 -40.98 -5.70
C MET A 255 -5.34 -40.58 -7.16
N ASP A 256 -4.61 -39.48 -7.39
CA ASP A 256 -4.35 -38.90 -8.71
C ASP A 256 -2.93 -39.23 -9.21
N VAL A 257 -2.14 -39.98 -8.42
CA VAL A 257 -0.78 -40.35 -8.77
C VAL A 257 -0.76 -41.54 -9.72
N VAL A 258 -0.12 -41.33 -10.88
CA VAL A 258 0.21 -42.41 -11.81
C VAL A 258 1.47 -43.13 -11.32
N ALA A 259 1.30 -44.32 -10.76
CA ALA A 259 2.38 -45.18 -10.26
C ALA A 259 2.53 -46.47 -11.07
N LEU A 260 3.68 -47.13 -10.96
CA LEU A 260 3.98 -48.42 -11.62
C LEU A 260 4.21 -49.51 -10.58
N HIS A 261 3.79 -50.74 -10.86
CA HIS A 261 4.10 -51.88 -10.03
C HIS A 261 5.48 -52.46 -10.41
N VAL A 262 6.25 -52.92 -9.42
CA VAL A 262 7.63 -53.38 -9.62
C VAL A 262 7.78 -54.61 -10.54
N ASP A 263 6.71 -55.39 -10.67
CA ASP A 263 6.64 -56.58 -11.53
C ASP A 263 5.88 -56.32 -12.85
N ASP A 264 5.54 -55.07 -13.18
CA ASP A 264 4.86 -54.75 -14.43
C ASP A 264 5.71 -55.16 -15.65
N PRO A 265 5.11 -55.77 -16.69
CA PRO A 265 5.81 -56.11 -17.90
C PRO A 265 6.26 -54.84 -18.63
N ALA A 266 7.44 -54.88 -19.25
CA ALA A 266 8.04 -53.71 -19.90
C ALA A 266 7.16 -53.06 -20.98
N ASP A 267 6.28 -53.83 -21.63
CA ASP A 267 5.37 -53.30 -22.64
C ASP A 267 4.19 -52.51 -22.02
N GLU A 268 3.74 -52.87 -20.82
CA GLU A 268 2.71 -52.15 -20.06
C GLU A 268 3.26 -50.84 -19.50
N ILE A 269 4.46 -50.88 -18.91
CA ILE A 269 5.18 -49.66 -18.49
C ILE A 269 5.34 -48.68 -19.67
N LEU A 270 5.69 -49.19 -20.85
CA LEU A 270 5.82 -48.36 -22.05
C LEU A 270 4.48 -47.76 -22.50
N GLN A 271 3.38 -48.49 -22.31
CA GLN A 271 2.04 -47.98 -22.61
C GLN A 271 1.68 -46.83 -21.66
N ILE A 272 1.87 -47.02 -20.35
CA ILE A 272 1.60 -46.00 -19.32
C ILE A 272 2.45 -44.74 -19.59
N ILE A 273 3.74 -44.90 -19.91
CA ILE A 273 4.63 -43.80 -20.27
C ILE A 273 4.09 -43.00 -21.46
N ARG A 274 3.54 -43.68 -22.48
CA ARG A 274 3.04 -43.02 -23.69
C ARG A 274 1.71 -42.32 -23.47
N GLU A 275 0.83 -42.89 -22.66
CA GLU A 275 -0.49 -42.36 -22.37
C GLU A 275 -0.40 -41.15 -21.44
N SER A 276 0.44 -41.22 -20.41
CA SER A 276 0.59 -40.15 -19.41
C SER A 276 1.57 -39.05 -19.82
N GLY A 277 2.58 -39.36 -20.66
CA GLY A 277 3.61 -38.38 -21.04
C GLY A 277 4.59 -38.00 -19.91
N LEU A 278 4.47 -38.60 -18.73
CA LEU A 278 5.24 -38.19 -17.55
C LEU A 278 6.71 -38.61 -17.62
N SER A 279 7.56 -37.81 -16.98
CA SER A 279 9.02 -38.02 -16.95
C SER A 279 9.49 -38.98 -15.85
N ARG A 280 8.68 -39.14 -14.79
CA ARG A 280 9.04 -39.87 -13.57
C ARG A 280 7.80 -40.55 -13.00
N PHE A 281 7.98 -41.76 -12.49
CA PHE A 281 6.91 -42.56 -11.91
C PHE A 281 7.36 -43.14 -10.56
N PRO A 282 6.58 -42.98 -9.49
CA PRO A 282 6.73 -43.79 -8.29
C PRO A 282 6.53 -45.27 -8.64
N VAL A 283 7.36 -46.14 -8.07
CA VAL A 283 7.26 -47.59 -8.26
C VAL A 283 7.00 -48.24 -6.92
N TYR A 284 5.96 -49.06 -6.86
CA TYR A 284 5.51 -49.74 -5.64
C TYR A 284 5.64 -51.27 -5.73
N ASP A 285 5.68 -51.96 -4.59
CA ASP A 285 5.78 -53.44 -4.52
C ASP A 285 4.47 -54.08 -4.05
N SER A 286 4.06 -53.84 -2.81
CA SER A 286 2.87 -54.52 -2.24
C SER A 286 1.56 -53.75 -2.47
N ASP A 287 1.60 -52.45 -2.22
CA ASP A 287 0.47 -51.51 -2.27
C ASP A 287 1.01 -50.15 -2.72
N ILE A 288 0.16 -49.24 -3.18
CA ILE A 288 0.54 -47.88 -3.59
C ILE A 288 1.23 -47.09 -2.45
N ASP A 289 0.97 -47.49 -1.21
CA ASP A 289 1.62 -46.95 -0.01
C ASP A 289 3.10 -47.39 0.15
N ASP A 290 3.50 -48.51 -0.49
CA ASP A 290 4.83 -49.14 -0.37
C ASP A 290 5.74 -48.79 -1.56
N ILE A 291 6.20 -47.53 -1.59
CA ILE A 291 7.08 -47.02 -2.65
C ILE A 291 8.51 -47.55 -2.48
N VAL A 292 8.96 -48.36 -3.44
CA VAL A 292 10.32 -48.93 -3.46
C VAL A 292 11.33 -48.05 -4.21
N GLY A 293 10.86 -47.08 -5.00
CA GLY A 293 11.73 -46.10 -5.67
C GLY A 293 11.01 -45.30 -6.74
N VAL A 294 11.80 -44.58 -7.54
CA VAL A 294 11.29 -43.76 -8.66
C VAL A 294 11.97 -44.21 -9.96
N LEU A 295 11.15 -44.47 -10.98
CA LEU A 295 11.62 -44.76 -12.34
C LEU A 295 11.69 -43.46 -13.15
N ASN A 296 12.77 -43.28 -13.89
CA ASN A 296 12.88 -42.22 -14.88
C ASN A 296 12.59 -42.76 -16.28
N THR A 297 11.67 -42.11 -17.01
CA THR A 297 11.25 -42.50 -18.36
C THR A 297 12.42 -42.60 -19.34
N ARG A 298 13.35 -41.63 -19.31
CA ARG A 298 14.52 -41.63 -20.20
C ARG A 298 15.43 -42.81 -19.90
N ASP A 299 15.67 -43.12 -18.63
CA ASP A 299 16.48 -44.27 -18.23
C ASP A 299 15.82 -45.58 -18.70
N PHE A 300 14.50 -45.72 -18.54
CA PHE A 300 13.70 -46.85 -19.02
C PHE A 300 13.87 -47.08 -20.53
N LEU A 301 13.66 -46.03 -21.32
CA LEU A 301 13.75 -46.10 -22.78
C LEU A 301 15.17 -46.47 -23.26
N LEU A 302 16.22 -45.90 -22.64
CA LEU A 302 17.61 -46.19 -22.99
C LEU A 302 18.02 -47.63 -22.59
N ASN A 303 17.52 -48.15 -21.48
CA ASN A 303 17.82 -49.52 -21.04
C ASN A 303 17.23 -50.57 -21.99
N ARG A 304 16.09 -50.27 -22.63
CA ARG A 304 15.42 -51.19 -23.56
C ARG A 304 16.25 -51.51 -24.80
N GLU A 305 17.08 -50.55 -25.23
CA GLU A 305 18.05 -50.71 -26.33
C GLU A 305 19.40 -51.31 -25.87
N SER A 306 19.59 -51.52 -24.56
CA SER A 306 20.85 -52.02 -23.99
C SER A 306 20.88 -53.55 -23.93
N GLN A 307 22.06 -54.15 -24.14
CA GLN A 307 22.28 -55.60 -23.99
C GLN A 307 23.46 -55.89 -23.06
N PRO A 308 23.26 -56.58 -21.91
CA PRO A 308 21.96 -57.02 -21.38
C PRO A 308 21.14 -55.84 -20.84
N SER A 309 19.82 -55.92 -20.93
CA SER A 309 18.89 -54.98 -20.29
C SER A 309 18.86 -55.22 -18.78
N LYS A 310 18.85 -54.16 -17.99
CA LYS A 310 18.64 -54.22 -16.54
C LYS A 310 17.18 -54.54 -16.22
N SER A 311 16.94 -55.17 -15.08
CA SER A 311 15.60 -55.31 -14.49
C SER A 311 15.08 -53.97 -13.97
N LEU A 312 13.76 -53.83 -13.79
CA LEU A 312 13.15 -52.60 -13.28
C LEU A 312 13.74 -52.19 -11.91
N ARG A 313 13.89 -53.14 -10.98
CA ARG A 313 14.49 -52.91 -9.65
C ARG A 313 15.91 -52.32 -9.71
N GLU A 314 16.71 -52.70 -10.71
CA GLU A 314 18.07 -52.16 -10.91
C GLU A 314 18.09 -50.75 -11.51
N MET A 315 16.96 -50.26 -12.01
CA MET A 315 16.80 -48.94 -12.61
C MET A 315 16.18 -47.92 -11.66
N LEU A 316 15.57 -48.39 -10.57
CA LEU A 316 14.96 -47.52 -9.58
C LEU A 316 16.01 -46.63 -8.93
N ARG A 317 15.68 -45.36 -8.85
CA ARG A 317 16.39 -44.39 -8.00
C ARG A 317 15.72 -44.36 -6.64
N PRO A 318 16.48 -44.12 -5.55
CA PRO A 318 15.90 -43.99 -4.23
C PRO A 318 14.87 -42.84 -4.20
N ALA A 319 13.69 -43.10 -3.63
CA ALA A 319 12.69 -42.09 -3.40
C ALA A 319 13.14 -41.10 -2.32
N TYR A 320 12.91 -39.81 -2.55
CA TYR A 320 13.14 -38.78 -1.53
C TYR A 320 11.86 -38.61 -0.72
N LEU A 321 11.86 -39.10 0.52
CA LEU A 321 10.67 -39.12 1.38
C LEU A 321 10.62 -37.88 2.26
N VAL A 322 9.46 -37.24 2.35
CA VAL A 322 9.22 -36.06 3.18
C VAL A 322 7.87 -36.17 3.90
N PRO A 323 7.75 -35.67 5.14
CA PRO A 323 6.45 -35.64 5.83
C PRO A 323 5.55 -34.56 5.23
N GLU A 324 4.23 -34.75 5.33
CA GLU A 324 3.19 -33.77 4.93
C GLU A 324 3.45 -32.36 5.48
N THR A 325 3.92 -32.28 6.73
CA THR A 325 4.12 -31.02 7.47
C THR A 325 5.36 -30.21 7.08
N VAL A 326 6.20 -30.67 6.14
CA VAL A 326 7.38 -29.89 5.74
C VAL A 326 6.94 -28.64 4.98
N GLN A 327 7.54 -27.48 5.29
CA GLN A 327 7.23 -26.24 4.58
C GLN A 327 7.68 -26.31 3.11
N ALA A 328 6.86 -25.78 2.20
CA ALA A 328 7.10 -25.80 0.76
C ALA A 328 8.42 -25.09 0.38
N ASP A 329 8.75 -23.96 1.02
CA ASP A 329 10.02 -23.25 0.83
C ASP A 329 11.26 -24.11 1.14
N THR A 330 11.13 -24.93 2.18
CA THR A 330 12.18 -25.75 2.74
C THR A 330 12.34 -27.00 1.89
N LEU A 331 11.23 -27.61 1.50
CA LEU A 331 11.18 -28.70 0.53
C LEU A 331 11.82 -28.27 -0.79
N PHE A 332 11.44 -27.11 -1.33
CA PHE A 332 11.97 -26.58 -2.58
C PHE A 332 13.49 -26.45 -2.53
N ARG A 333 14.01 -25.80 -1.48
CA ARG A 333 15.44 -25.59 -1.26
C ARG A 333 16.21 -26.90 -1.09
N ASP A 334 15.63 -27.89 -0.42
CA ASP A 334 16.28 -29.18 -0.21
C ASP A 334 16.27 -30.04 -1.48
N MET A 335 15.18 -30.03 -2.25
CA MET A 335 15.10 -30.65 -3.58
C MET A 335 16.15 -30.06 -4.53
N GLN A 336 16.32 -28.73 -4.56
CA GLN A 336 17.35 -28.05 -5.34
C GLN A 336 18.78 -28.46 -4.94
N LYS A 337 19.08 -28.49 -3.64
CA LYS A 337 20.41 -28.89 -3.13
C LYS A 337 20.75 -30.33 -3.47
N GLN A 338 19.77 -31.23 -3.32
CA GLN A 338 19.94 -32.66 -3.57
C GLN A 338 19.80 -33.03 -5.06
N LYS A 339 19.34 -32.08 -5.90
CA LYS A 339 19.07 -32.27 -7.33
C LYS A 339 18.06 -33.39 -7.58
N VAL A 340 17.04 -33.45 -6.73
CA VAL A 340 15.87 -34.31 -6.89
C VAL A 340 14.71 -33.47 -7.41
N HIS A 341 13.88 -34.07 -8.26
CA HIS A 341 12.78 -33.39 -8.95
C HIS A 341 11.40 -33.95 -8.57
N MET A 342 11.36 -34.94 -7.68
CA MET A 342 10.16 -35.56 -7.18
C MET A 342 10.44 -36.02 -5.76
N ALA A 343 9.56 -35.64 -4.85
CA ALA A 343 9.51 -36.12 -3.47
C ALA A 343 8.23 -36.95 -3.28
N ILE A 344 8.32 -38.00 -2.47
CA ILE A 344 7.15 -38.77 -2.04
C ILE A 344 6.77 -38.23 -0.66
N VAL A 345 5.52 -37.78 -0.55
CA VAL A 345 4.97 -37.29 0.71
C VAL A 345 4.42 -38.48 1.48
N VAL A 346 4.81 -38.59 2.75
CA VAL A 346 4.42 -39.71 3.62
C VAL A 346 3.66 -39.23 4.86
N ASP A 347 2.68 -40.03 5.27
CA ASP A 347 1.92 -39.85 6.51
C ASP A 347 2.71 -40.30 7.75
N GLU A 348 2.13 -40.18 8.93
CA GLU A 348 2.78 -40.58 10.19
C GLU A 348 2.92 -42.10 10.36
N TYR A 349 2.21 -42.88 9.55
CA TYR A 349 2.27 -44.34 9.52
C TYR A 349 3.31 -44.85 8.50
N GLY A 350 3.88 -43.95 7.69
CA GLY A 350 4.86 -44.23 6.65
C GLY A 350 4.27 -44.66 5.32
N GLY A 351 2.95 -44.52 5.14
CA GLY A 351 2.27 -44.71 3.87
C GLY A 351 2.41 -43.49 2.97
N MET A 352 2.18 -43.66 1.68
CA MET A 352 2.26 -42.58 0.70
C MET A 352 0.96 -41.77 0.69
N SER A 353 1.09 -40.46 0.96
CA SER A 353 -0.02 -39.51 0.90
C SER A 353 -0.12 -38.84 -0.46
N GLY A 354 1.01 -38.70 -1.15
CA GLY A 354 1.08 -38.04 -2.45
C GLY A 354 2.51 -37.88 -2.95
N ILE A 355 2.67 -37.06 -3.98
CA ILE A 355 3.97 -36.64 -4.52
C ILE A 355 4.02 -35.13 -4.69
N VAL A 356 5.22 -34.57 -4.59
CA VAL A 356 5.48 -33.16 -4.91
C VAL A 356 6.61 -33.11 -5.92
N THR A 357 6.42 -32.39 -7.02
CA THR A 357 7.48 -32.15 -8.01
C THR A 357 8.11 -30.77 -7.84
N MET A 358 9.23 -30.54 -8.52
CA MET A 358 9.87 -29.22 -8.47
C MET A 358 9.05 -28.19 -9.25
N GLU A 359 8.36 -28.68 -10.26
CA GLU A 359 7.48 -27.96 -11.16
C GLU A 359 6.25 -27.45 -10.39
N ASP A 360 5.56 -28.30 -9.62
CA ASP A 360 4.42 -27.90 -8.79
C ASP A 360 4.80 -26.82 -7.77
N LEU A 361 5.96 -26.96 -7.11
CA LEU A 361 6.47 -25.96 -6.16
C LEU A 361 6.79 -24.61 -6.81
N LEU A 362 7.14 -24.59 -8.10
CA LEU A 362 7.38 -23.35 -8.84
C LEU A 362 6.08 -22.72 -9.32
N GLU A 363 5.11 -23.54 -9.69
CA GLU A 363 3.78 -23.10 -10.11
C GLU A 363 3.10 -22.27 -9.03
N GLU A 364 3.21 -22.67 -7.76
CA GLU A 364 2.68 -21.89 -6.63
C GLU A 364 3.25 -20.47 -6.54
N ILE A 365 4.49 -20.25 -7.01
CA ILE A 365 5.14 -18.93 -6.97
C ILE A 365 4.82 -18.12 -8.23
N VAL A 366 4.91 -18.76 -9.39
CA VAL A 366 4.91 -18.10 -10.70
C VAL A 366 3.49 -18.02 -11.29
N GLY A 367 2.54 -18.79 -10.75
CA GLY A 367 1.28 -19.13 -11.41
C GLY A 367 1.47 -20.17 -12.50
N ASN A 368 0.39 -20.53 -13.20
CA ASN A 368 0.37 -21.60 -14.21
C ASN A 368 1.52 -21.45 -15.23
N ILE A 369 2.48 -22.39 -15.19
CA ILE A 369 3.56 -22.49 -16.17
C ILE A 369 3.13 -23.53 -17.20
N TYR A 370 2.54 -23.06 -18.30
CA TYR A 370 2.11 -23.93 -19.39
C TYR A 370 3.32 -24.58 -20.09
N ASP A 371 3.38 -25.91 -20.12
CA ASP A 371 4.34 -26.67 -20.90
C ASP A 371 3.92 -26.69 -22.39
N GLU A 372 4.86 -26.93 -23.30
CA GLU A 372 4.62 -26.99 -24.75
C GLU A 372 3.65 -28.12 -25.16
N PHE A 373 3.36 -29.05 -24.23
CA PHE A 373 2.47 -30.19 -24.41
C PHE A 373 1.11 -30.02 -23.74
N ASP A 374 0.90 -28.95 -22.99
CA ASP A 374 -0.39 -28.71 -22.36
C ASP A 374 -1.42 -28.35 -23.44
N PRO A 375 -2.63 -28.92 -23.38
CA PRO A 375 -3.72 -28.47 -24.24
C PRO A 375 -3.91 -26.98 -23.98
N THR A 376 -3.85 -26.17 -25.04
CA THR A 376 -4.12 -24.74 -24.94
C THR A 376 -5.52 -24.58 -24.36
N GLU A 377 -5.64 -24.07 -23.14
CA GLU A 377 -6.97 -23.96 -22.53
C GLU A 377 -7.88 -23.13 -23.45
N GLU A 378 -9.08 -23.66 -23.67
CA GLU A 378 -10.16 -22.89 -24.25
C GLU A 378 -10.45 -21.72 -23.30
N THR A 379 -10.48 -20.50 -23.84
CA THR A 379 -10.64 -19.27 -23.07
C THR A 379 -11.82 -19.38 -22.11
N GLU A 380 -11.61 -19.16 -20.80
CA GLU A 380 -12.65 -19.33 -19.77
C GLU A 380 -13.91 -18.49 -20.01
N ILE A 381 -13.74 -17.33 -20.68
CA ILE A 381 -14.84 -16.48 -21.15
C ILE A 381 -14.58 -16.13 -22.62
N GLU A 382 -15.41 -16.68 -23.50
CA GLU A 382 -15.42 -16.39 -24.94
C GLU A 382 -16.67 -15.58 -25.30
N GLN A 383 -16.49 -14.32 -25.72
CA GLN A 383 -17.62 -13.54 -26.24
C GLN A 383 -17.97 -13.99 -27.66
N LEU A 384 -19.16 -14.56 -27.83
CA LEU A 384 -19.66 -15.01 -29.13
C LEU A 384 -20.38 -13.88 -29.87
N GLU A 385 -21.21 -13.09 -29.17
CA GLU A 385 -22.00 -11.98 -29.73
C GLU A 385 -22.17 -10.81 -28.73
N GLU A 386 -22.79 -9.69 -29.15
CA GLU A 386 -22.98 -8.47 -28.32
C GLU A 386 -23.70 -8.71 -26.98
N ASN A 387 -24.37 -9.84 -26.79
CA ASN A 387 -24.99 -10.23 -25.52
C ASN A 387 -24.94 -11.75 -25.27
N LEU A 388 -23.97 -12.46 -25.85
CA LEU A 388 -23.85 -13.92 -25.71
C LEU A 388 -22.39 -14.29 -25.44
N TRP A 389 -22.17 -15.01 -24.35
CA TRP A 389 -20.87 -15.50 -23.94
C TRP A 389 -20.92 -17.02 -23.77
N ARG A 390 -19.85 -17.70 -24.16
CA ARG A 390 -19.55 -19.06 -23.73
C ARG A 390 -18.57 -18.97 -22.58
N VAL A 391 -18.87 -19.69 -21.51
CA VAL A 391 -18.17 -19.55 -20.24
C VAL A 391 -17.90 -20.92 -19.64
N SER A 392 -16.69 -21.12 -19.11
CA SER A 392 -16.34 -22.29 -18.30
C SER A 392 -17.11 -22.28 -16.99
N GLY A 393 -17.60 -23.43 -16.54
CA GLY A 393 -18.24 -23.51 -15.22
C GLY A 393 -17.27 -23.34 -14.04
N THR A 394 -15.96 -23.40 -14.28
CA THR A 394 -14.91 -23.12 -13.29
C THR A 394 -14.64 -21.64 -13.08
N VAL A 395 -15.15 -20.76 -13.96
CA VAL A 395 -14.83 -19.33 -13.89
C VAL A 395 -15.28 -18.73 -12.56
N ASP A 396 -14.42 -17.88 -12.00
CA ASP A 396 -14.72 -17.08 -10.83
C ASP A 396 -15.85 -16.08 -11.10
N LEU A 397 -16.78 -15.93 -10.16
CA LEU A 397 -17.93 -15.04 -10.29
C LEU A 397 -17.54 -13.56 -10.33
N GLU A 398 -16.45 -13.15 -9.69
CA GLU A 398 -15.92 -11.78 -9.74
C GLU A 398 -15.41 -11.47 -11.14
N LEU A 399 -14.60 -12.38 -11.71
CA LEU A 399 -14.10 -12.27 -13.09
C LEU A 399 -15.25 -12.25 -14.11
N LEU A 400 -16.26 -13.11 -13.90
CA LEU A 400 -17.45 -13.17 -14.74
C LEU A 400 -18.31 -11.90 -14.61
N SER A 401 -18.45 -11.36 -13.40
CA SER A 401 -19.17 -10.12 -13.09
C SER A 401 -18.54 -8.93 -13.81
N ASP A 402 -17.21 -8.83 -13.81
CA ASP A 402 -16.47 -7.77 -14.50
C ASP A 402 -16.59 -7.89 -16.01
N ALA A 403 -16.45 -9.09 -16.57
CA ALA A 403 -16.58 -9.35 -18.00
C ALA A 403 -17.99 -9.04 -18.53
N LEU A 404 -19.03 -9.35 -17.74
CA LEU A 404 -20.41 -9.08 -18.08
C LEU A 404 -20.86 -7.68 -17.64
N GLY A 405 -20.17 -6.98 -16.76
CA GLY A 405 -20.64 -5.71 -16.18
C GLY A 405 -21.99 -5.83 -15.48
N VAL A 406 -22.27 -6.98 -14.84
CA VAL A 406 -23.50 -7.25 -14.09
C VAL A 406 -23.09 -7.66 -12.68
N PRO A 407 -23.62 -7.02 -11.61
CA PRO A 407 -23.28 -7.40 -10.25
C PRO A 407 -23.82 -8.80 -9.94
N LEU A 408 -22.91 -9.76 -9.81
CA LEU A 408 -23.22 -11.11 -9.35
C LEU A 408 -23.08 -11.18 -7.81
N PRO A 409 -23.95 -11.93 -7.13
CA PRO A 409 -23.85 -12.10 -5.69
C PRO A 409 -22.65 -12.99 -5.39
N LEU A 410 -21.65 -12.42 -4.72
CA LEU A 410 -20.59 -13.16 -4.05
C LEU A 410 -21.18 -13.63 -2.73
N ASP A 411 -21.64 -14.88 -2.68
CA ASP A 411 -22.24 -15.51 -1.50
C ASP A 411 -21.20 -16.43 -0.84
N GLU A 412 -21.26 -16.65 0.46
CA GLU A 412 -20.28 -17.54 1.15
C GLU A 412 -20.41 -19.01 0.72
N GLU A 413 -21.48 -19.37 0.00
CA GLU A 413 -21.79 -20.75 -0.40
C GLU A 413 -21.18 -21.15 -1.76
N TYR A 414 -20.73 -20.21 -2.60
CA TYR A 414 -20.16 -20.51 -3.92
C TYR A 414 -19.35 -19.35 -4.52
N ASP A 415 -18.22 -19.69 -5.15
CA ASP A 415 -17.32 -18.72 -5.77
C ASP A 415 -17.29 -18.80 -7.32
N THR A 416 -17.84 -19.87 -7.90
CA THR A 416 -17.76 -20.16 -9.35
C THR A 416 -19.13 -20.16 -10.04
N LEU A 417 -19.15 -20.00 -11.36
CA LEU A 417 -20.36 -20.13 -12.18
C LEU A 417 -21.08 -21.47 -11.95
N GLY A 418 -20.34 -22.58 -11.89
CA GLY A 418 -20.88 -23.90 -11.63
C GLY A 418 -21.55 -24.00 -10.27
N GLY A 419 -20.91 -23.46 -9.23
CA GLY A 419 -21.49 -23.36 -7.88
C GLY A 419 -22.78 -22.53 -7.85
N MET A 420 -22.79 -21.38 -8.53
CA MET A 420 -23.98 -20.54 -8.65
C MET A 420 -25.14 -21.25 -9.36
N VAL A 421 -24.87 -22.00 -10.44
CA VAL A 421 -25.90 -22.76 -11.16
C VAL A 421 -26.48 -23.86 -10.27
N PHE A 422 -25.63 -24.57 -9.54
CA PHE A 422 -26.04 -25.69 -8.68
C PHE A 422 -26.81 -25.23 -7.44
N SER A 423 -26.52 -24.05 -6.88
CA SER A 423 -27.26 -23.51 -5.73
C SER A 423 -28.76 -23.32 -6.00
N LYS A 424 -29.18 -23.21 -7.27
CA LYS A 424 -30.59 -23.15 -7.67
C LYS A 424 -31.23 -24.50 -7.97
N LEU A 425 -30.45 -25.57 -8.09
CA LEU A 425 -30.97 -26.88 -8.41
C LEU A 425 -31.32 -27.62 -7.11
N SER A 426 -32.49 -28.24 -7.09
CA SER A 426 -32.90 -29.10 -5.96
C SER A 426 -32.39 -30.54 -6.08
N THR A 427 -31.68 -30.86 -7.17
CA THR A 427 -31.17 -32.18 -7.52
C THR A 427 -29.87 -32.04 -8.31
N ILE A 428 -28.91 -32.95 -8.08
CA ILE A 428 -27.67 -33.02 -8.86
C ILE A 428 -27.98 -33.57 -10.26
N PRO A 429 -27.69 -32.85 -11.36
CA PRO A 429 -27.88 -33.35 -12.72
C PRO A 429 -26.98 -34.53 -13.05
N GLU A 430 -27.43 -35.42 -13.94
CA GLU A 430 -26.58 -36.46 -14.53
C GLU A 430 -25.64 -35.85 -15.58
N ASP A 431 -24.47 -36.45 -15.78
CA ASP A 431 -23.51 -36.00 -16.79
C ASP A 431 -24.14 -36.01 -18.20
N GLY A 432 -23.79 -35.00 -19.01
CA GLY A 432 -24.40 -34.74 -20.31
C GLY A 432 -25.77 -34.05 -20.28
N SER A 433 -26.30 -33.72 -19.09
CA SER A 433 -27.54 -32.94 -18.97
C SER A 433 -27.37 -31.51 -19.49
N THR A 434 -28.39 -31.02 -20.20
CA THR A 434 -28.47 -29.62 -20.64
C THR A 434 -29.78 -29.00 -20.16
N PHE A 435 -29.71 -27.78 -19.61
CA PHE A 435 -30.88 -27.05 -19.12
C PHE A 435 -30.61 -25.55 -19.12
N GLU A 436 -31.69 -24.77 -19.02
CA GLU A 436 -31.64 -23.31 -18.96
C GLU A 436 -32.17 -22.84 -17.60
N THR A 437 -31.47 -21.88 -16.98
CA THR A 437 -31.90 -21.20 -15.76
C THR A 437 -31.76 -19.69 -15.94
N THR A 438 -32.61 -18.91 -15.26
CA THR A 438 -32.53 -17.45 -15.27
C THR A 438 -32.26 -16.94 -13.87
N MET A 439 -31.14 -16.24 -13.71
CA MET A 439 -30.64 -15.77 -12.42
C MET A 439 -29.96 -14.41 -12.62
N ASN A 440 -30.18 -13.47 -11.69
CA ASN A 440 -29.41 -12.22 -11.61
C ASN A 440 -29.38 -11.40 -12.93
N GLY A 441 -30.46 -11.43 -13.72
CA GLY A 441 -30.55 -10.73 -15.01
C GLY A 441 -29.87 -11.45 -16.18
N LEU A 442 -29.40 -12.68 -15.97
CA LEU A 442 -28.76 -13.55 -16.94
C LEU A 442 -29.62 -14.79 -17.23
N VAL A 443 -29.67 -15.18 -18.51
CA VAL A 443 -30.15 -16.50 -18.96
C VAL A 443 -28.90 -17.37 -19.12
N ILE A 444 -28.79 -18.42 -18.32
CA ILE A 444 -27.66 -19.34 -18.30
C ILE A 444 -28.14 -20.68 -18.86
N GLN A 445 -27.64 -21.06 -20.03
CA GLN A 445 -27.90 -22.34 -20.66
C GLN A 445 -26.69 -23.24 -20.44
N VAL A 446 -26.82 -24.24 -19.58
CA VAL A 446 -25.78 -25.26 -19.38
C VAL A 446 -25.75 -26.17 -20.59
N ILE A 447 -24.59 -26.24 -21.24
CA ILE A 447 -24.36 -27.01 -22.47
C ILE A 447 -23.58 -28.30 -22.21
N GLU A 448 -22.80 -28.37 -21.13
CA GLU A 448 -22.00 -29.54 -20.80
C GLU A 448 -21.86 -29.71 -19.28
N ILE A 449 -22.13 -30.92 -18.81
CA ILE A 449 -21.89 -31.37 -17.43
C ILE A 449 -21.05 -32.65 -17.51
N SER A 450 -19.92 -32.67 -16.82
CA SER A 450 -19.05 -33.84 -16.62
C SER A 450 -18.68 -33.94 -15.15
N ASP A 451 -18.55 -35.15 -14.62
CA ASP A 451 -18.14 -35.42 -13.24
C ASP A 451 -18.97 -34.64 -12.20
N HIS A 452 -20.27 -34.51 -12.44
CA HIS A 452 -21.18 -33.70 -11.63
C HIS A 452 -20.76 -32.23 -11.49
N ARG A 453 -20.11 -31.65 -12.49
CA ARG A 453 -19.74 -30.23 -12.55
C ARG A 453 -20.22 -29.61 -13.85
N VAL A 454 -20.54 -28.32 -13.80
CA VAL A 454 -20.78 -27.56 -15.03
C VAL A 454 -19.44 -27.36 -15.71
N GLU A 455 -19.27 -27.91 -16.90
CA GLU A 455 -18.07 -27.70 -17.72
C GLU A 455 -18.23 -26.44 -18.55
N LYS A 456 -19.37 -26.29 -19.24
CA LYS A 456 -19.62 -25.15 -20.12
C LYS A 456 -21.06 -24.65 -20.02
N ALA A 457 -21.21 -23.33 -20.10
CA ALA A 457 -22.50 -22.66 -20.17
C ALA A 457 -22.50 -21.52 -21.19
N LEU A 458 -23.66 -21.25 -21.78
CA LEU A 458 -23.94 -20.06 -22.58
C LEU A 458 -24.70 -19.05 -21.73
N ILE A 459 -24.19 -17.83 -21.62
CA ILE A 459 -24.79 -16.76 -20.83
C ILE A 459 -25.32 -15.68 -21.76
N ARG A 460 -26.57 -15.25 -21.54
CA ARG A 460 -27.21 -14.14 -22.26
C ARG A 460 -27.78 -13.10 -21.29
N LYS A 461 -27.53 -11.81 -21.54
CA LYS A 461 -28.14 -10.71 -20.78
C LYS A 461 -29.61 -10.51 -21.15
N VAL A 462 -30.47 -10.34 -20.15
CA VAL A 462 -31.87 -9.96 -20.36
C VAL A 462 -31.96 -8.45 -20.59
N GLN A 463 -32.37 -8.00 -21.78
CA GLN A 463 -32.65 -6.59 -22.04
C GLN A 463 -33.99 -6.18 -21.39
N GLU A 464 -33.99 -5.17 -20.52
CA GLU A 464 -35.22 -4.52 -20.06
C GLU A 464 -35.87 -3.77 -21.24
N GLN A 465 -37.09 -4.16 -21.63
CA GLN A 465 -37.89 -3.34 -22.54
C GLN A 465 -38.37 -2.08 -21.79
N PRO A 466 -38.25 -0.87 -22.36
CA PRO A 466 -38.75 0.34 -21.72
C PRO A 466 -40.27 0.24 -21.56
N GLN A 467 -40.78 0.27 -20.33
CA GLN A 467 -42.21 0.40 -20.08
C GLN A 467 -42.69 1.77 -20.58
N GLU A 468 -43.60 1.78 -21.56
CA GLU A 468 -44.37 2.96 -21.94
C GLU A 468 -45.19 3.44 -20.73
N GLU A 469 -44.80 4.58 -20.15
CA GLU A 469 -45.62 5.31 -19.18
C GLU A 469 -46.99 5.63 -19.79
N THR A 470 -47.99 4.85 -19.40
CA THR A 470 -49.38 5.15 -19.74
C THR A 470 -49.82 6.35 -18.90
N SER A 471 -49.71 7.54 -19.50
CA SER A 471 -50.25 8.78 -18.96
C SER A 471 -51.74 8.62 -18.59
N ILE A 472 -52.01 8.61 -17.29
CA ILE A 472 -53.36 8.64 -16.73
C ILE A 472 -53.92 10.03 -17.01
N ASN A 473 -54.62 10.18 -18.13
CA ASN A 473 -55.42 11.37 -18.39
C ASN A 473 -56.73 11.22 -17.60
N GLY A 474 -56.87 12.05 -16.58
CA GLY A 474 -58.03 12.07 -15.70
C GLY A 474 -59.28 12.51 -16.44
N ASP A 475 -60.31 11.67 -16.39
CA ASP A 475 -61.69 12.14 -16.40
C ASP A 475 -62.56 11.14 -15.62
N SER A 476 -62.71 11.39 -14.32
CA SER A 476 -63.64 10.66 -13.47
C SER A 476 -65.04 11.26 -13.61
N LYS A 477 -65.86 10.61 -14.43
CA LYS A 477 -67.33 10.73 -14.33
C LYS A 477 -67.99 9.35 -14.26
N VAL A 478 -68.47 9.06 -13.05
CA VAL A 478 -69.73 8.37 -12.73
C VAL A 478 -69.91 6.94 -13.28
N ALA A 479 -69.85 5.94 -12.40
CA ALA A 479 -70.99 5.04 -12.15
C ALA A 479 -70.68 4.08 -10.98
N SER A 480 -71.39 4.32 -9.89
CA SER A 480 -71.68 3.34 -8.84
C SER A 480 -72.44 2.14 -9.40
N GLY A 481 -71.97 0.91 -9.13
CA GLY A 481 -72.81 -0.29 -9.20
C GLY A 481 -72.08 -1.60 -9.48
N GLY A 482 -71.94 -2.43 -8.43
CA GLY A 482 -72.29 -3.85 -8.57
C GLY A 482 -71.22 -4.93 -8.28
N ILE A 483 -71.45 -5.66 -7.16
CA ILE A 483 -71.37 -7.13 -7.02
C ILE A 483 -69.93 -7.68 -6.87
N GLU A 484 -69.41 -8.05 -5.70
CA GLU A 484 -69.88 -9.04 -4.70
C GLU A 484 -70.37 -10.38 -5.28
N LYS A 485 -69.43 -11.23 -5.72
CA LYS A 485 -69.47 -12.71 -5.87
C LYS A 485 -68.27 -13.07 -6.77
N VAL A 486 -67.32 -13.95 -6.44
CA VAL A 486 -67.44 -15.27 -5.85
C VAL A 486 -66.12 -15.60 -5.15
N ARG A 487 -66.15 -15.66 -3.81
CA ARG A 487 -65.30 -16.52 -3.02
C ARG A 487 -66.03 -17.87 -2.92
N LYS A 488 -65.31 -18.98 -3.12
CA LYS A 488 -65.69 -20.41 -3.03
C LYS A 488 -65.95 -21.14 -4.36
N ARG A 489 -64.91 -21.84 -4.80
CA ARG A 489 -64.83 -23.16 -5.48
C ARG A 489 -63.40 -23.24 -6.02
N VAL A 490 -62.52 -24.21 -5.78
CA VAL A 490 -62.46 -25.54 -5.15
C VAL A 490 -60.94 -25.72 -4.96
N ALA A 491 -60.36 -25.61 -3.77
CA ALA A 491 -59.98 -26.75 -2.91
C ALA A 491 -60.54 -28.11 -3.37
N ASP A 492 -59.85 -28.71 -4.33
CA ASP A 492 -59.70 -30.14 -4.65
C ASP A 492 -59.27 -30.24 -6.12
N GLU A 493 -57.95 -30.23 -6.35
CA GLU A 493 -57.23 -31.06 -7.32
C GLU A 493 -55.73 -31.06 -6.99
#